data_AF-A0A2A6DXW0-F1
#
_entry.id   AF-A0A2A6DXW0-F1
#
_cell.length_a   1.000
_cell.length_b   1.000
_cell.length_c   1.000
_cell.angle_alpha   90.00
_cell.angle_beta   90.00
_cell.angle_gamma   90.00
#
_symmetry.space_group_name_H-M   'P 1'
#
loop_
_entity.id
_entity.type
_entity.pdbx_description
1 polymer ?
#
loop_
_entity_poly.entity_id
_entity_poly.type
_entity_poly.pdbx_seq_one_letter_code
_entity_poly.pdbx_strand_id
1 'polypeptide(L)'
;MDYPTLRIKQVVNERPVIIFGAGETTKQTLECLNEKERANIIALIDNDRRKIGSELFNIPIYSPKILEERPKFTKNCDTIIIRVQQKRTANEIEEQIVQNTNHFYKIIKCYSFPLDDSSTMEEVLDYIRVTNGLPIMVYQMGKVGSRTIVDSLYQHGFESWHIHYLSKKFYKWLERREPITFLDAVHQVANDRMDRIKVISLVRNPLERNVSSFFQNIERFHPDLVRGYRDGSVSIEEIIEVFFQRHGIEDHDQPLTWWDRELKGMLNFNVFEEKFPKEEGYCIYHTREADILLIKLEKLNECAEEAFEKFLGIKYFRIKESNRGNKKSYYDIYQDFKNKIKFPIQYVNKYLEAREIRHFYTDEEIESMRRRVKIIL
;
A
#
# COMPACT_ATOMS: atom_id res chain seq x y z
N MET A 1 -3.24 5.37 -20.53
CA MET A 1 -3.96 6.36 -19.70
C MET A 1 -3.90 5.87 -18.27
N ASP A 2 -3.62 6.76 -17.30
CA ASP A 2 -3.64 6.40 -15.87
C ASP A 2 -5.10 6.16 -15.38
N TYR A 3 -5.25 5.52 -14.23
CA TYR A 3 -6.58 5.27 -13.64
C TYR A 3 -7.41 6.55 -13.45
N PRO A 4 -6.88 7.66 -12.89
CA PRO A 4 -7.63 8.91 -12.77
C PRO A 4 -8.21 9.39 -14.09
N THR A 5 -7.43 9.35 -15.18
CA THR A 5 -7.88 9.77 -16.50
C THR A 5 -8.94 8.82 -17.06
N LEU A 6 -8.76 7.50 -16.90
CA LEU A 6 -9.78 6.52 -17.30
C LEU A 6 -11.10 6.73 -16.57
N ARG A 7 -11.05 6.95 -15.25
CA ARG A 7 -12.23 7.22 -14.44
C ARG A 7 -12.93 8.51 -14.84
N ILE A 8 -12.17 9.58 -15.05
CA ILE A 8 -12.71 10.85 -15.55
C ILE A 8 -13.37 10.65 -16.90
N LYS A 9 -12.70 9.97 -17.83
CA LYS A 9 -13.21 9.65 -19.17
C LYS A 9 -14.55 8.90 -19.11
N GLN A 10 -14.72 7.93 -18.21
CA GLN A 10 -16.01 7.24 -18.04
C GLN A 10 -17.12 8.21 -17.59
N VAL A 11 -16.85 9.03 -16.58
CA VAL A 11 -17.86 9.94 -16.03
C VAL A 11 -18.27 11.02 -17.04
N VAL A 12 -17.30 11.64 -17.73
CA VAL A 12 -17.59 12.69 -18.73
C VAL A 12 -18.30 12.14 -19.96
N ASN A 13 -18.27 10.83 -20.21
CA ASN A 13 -19.05 10.23 -21.29
C ASN A 13 -20.53 10.06 -20.94
N GLU A 14 -20.89 10.08 -19.65
CA GLU A 14 -22.26 9.91 -19.18
C GLU A 14 -22.99 11.23 -18.89
N ARG A 15 -22.27 12.23 -18.37
CA ARG A 15 -22.88 13.43 -17.82
C ARG A 15 -21.94 14.65 -17.84
N PRO A 16 -22.48 15.87 -17.79
CA PRO A 16 -21.68 17.08 -17.56
C PRO A 16 -21.04 17.07 -16.17
N VAL A 17 -19.78 17.52 -16.08
CA VAL A 17 -19.03 17.59 -14.82
C VAL A 17 -18.32 18.92 -14.65
N ILE A 18 -18.04 19.27 -13.41
CA ILE A 18 -17.08 20.30 -13.03
C ILE A 18 -15.82 19.61 -12.50
N ILE A 19 -14.63 20.07 -12.90
CA ILE A 19 -13.37 19.55 -12.34
C ILE A 19 -12.75 20.57 -11.40
N PHE A 20 -12.51 20.17 -10.15
CA PHE A 20 -11.77 20.94 -9.16
C PHE A 20 -10.28 20.53 -9.19
N GLY A 21 -9.42 21.51 -9.46
CA GLY A 21 -7.99 21.38 -9.68
C GLY A 21 -7.65 21.64 -11.15
N ALA A 22 -7.10 22.80 -11.48
CA ALA A 22 -6.65 23.17 -12.83
C ALA A 22 -5.12 23.10 -12.94
N GLY A 23 -4.53 22.05 -12.37
CA GLY A 23 -3.08 21.81 -12.37
C GLY A 23 -2.60 20.94 -13.53
N GLU A 24 -1.33 20.57 -13.47
CA GLU A 24 -0.69 19.72 -14.49
C GLU A 24 -1.39 18.35 -14.64
N THR A 25 -1.86 17.76 -13.54
CA THR A 25 -2.59 16.48 -13.58
C THR A 25 -3.90 16.57 -14.37
N THR A 26 -4.58 17.72 -14.32
CA THR A 26 -5.82 17.95 -15.09
C THR A 26 -5.48 18.23 -16.54
N LYS A 27 -4.42 18.99 -16.81
CA LYS A 27 -3.92 19.21 -18.17
C LYS A 27 -3.62 17.87 -18.87
N GLN A 28 -2.86 16.97 -18.23
CA GLN A 28 -2.57 15.63 -18.75
C GLN A 28 -3.83 14.81 -19.01
N THR A 29 -4.83 14.88 -18.12
CA THR A 29 -6.13 14.25 -18.36
C THR A 29 -6.81 14.83 -19.59
N LEU A 30 -6.87 16.16 -19.74
CA LEU A 30 -7.51 16.83 -20.87
C LEU A 30 -6.82 16.56 -22.21
N GLU A 31 -5.50 16.31 -22.22
CA GLU A 31 -4.74 15.87 -23.40
C GLU A 31 -5.18 14.49 -23.91
N CYS A 32 -5.70 13.63 -23.02
CA CYS A 32 -6.17 12.29 -23.36
C CYS A 32 -7.65 12.23 -23.77
N LEU A 33 -8.40 13.32 -23.61
CA LEU A 33 -9.83 13.38 -23.90
C LEU A 33 -10.08 13.94 -25.32
N ASN A 34 -11.07 13.36 -26.01
CA ASN A 34 -11.52 13.89 -27.29
C ASN A 34 -12.40 15.15 -27.10
N GLU A 35 -12.77 15.82 -28.19
CA GLU A 35 -13.57 17.06 -28.15
C GLU A 35 -14.94 16.86 -27.46
N LYS A 36 -15.63 15.76 -27.75
CA LYS A 36 -16.93 15.46 -27.13
C LYS A 36 -16.80 15.25 -25.63
N GLU A 37 -15.77 14.54 -25.19
CA GLU A 37 -15.46 14.30 -23.78
C GLU A 37 -15.12 15.60 -23.05
N ARG A 38 -14.31 16.47 -23.67
CA ARG A 38 -13.99 17.79 -23.12
C ARG A 38 -15.20 18.72 -23.06
N ALA A 39 -16.11 18.64 -24.03
CA ALA A 39 -17.33 19.46 -24.05
C ALA A 39 -18.27 19.17 -22.86
N ASN A 40 -18.18 17.99 -22.25
CA ASN A 40 -18.92 17.67 -21.02
C ASN A 40 -18.24 18.20 -19.75
N ILE A 41 -17.05 18.79 -19.84
CA ILE A 41 -16.39 19.47 -18.72
C ILE A 41 -16.75 20.94 -18.79
N ILE A 42 -17.76 21.34 -18.03
CA ILE A 42 -18.38 22.66 -18.17
C ILE A 42 -17.61 23.79 -17.49
N ALA A 43 -16.75 23.45 -16.54
CA ALA A 43 -15.91 24.39 -15.81
C ALA A 43 -14.76 23.68 -15.11
N LEU A 44 -13.65 24.40 -14.96
CA LEU A 44 -12.60 24.09 -14.01
C LEU A 44 -12.71 25.02 -12.80
N ILE A 45 -12.32 24.53 -11.63
CA ILE A 45 -12.25 25.30 -10.40
C ILE A 45 -10.85 25.18 -9.82
N ASP A 46 -10.25 26.27 -9.36
CA ASP A 46 -8.96 26.23 -8.67
C ASP A 46 -8.91 27.30 -7.55
N ASN A 47 -8.17 27.00 -6.49
CA ASN A 47 -7.93 27.94 -5.40
C ASN A 47 -6.82 28.96 -5.76
N ASP A 48 -6.00 28.67 -6.77
CA ASP A 48 -4.92 29.55 -7.22
C ASP A 48 -5.48 30.78 -7.98
N ARG A 49 -5.41 31.95 -7.34
CA ARG A 49 -5.83 33.24 -7.89
C ARG A 49 -5.18 33.60 -9.22
N ARG A 50 -4.01 33.04 -9.54
CA ARG A 50 -3.31 33.30 -10.81
C ARG A 50 -3.95 32.58 -11.99
N LYS A 51 -4.71 31.50 -11.75
CA LYS A 51 -5.41 30.72 -12.78
C LYS A 51 -6.86 31.14 -12.95
N ILE A 52 -7.47 31.70 -11.91
CA ILE A 52 -8.87 32.14 -11.95
C ILE A 52 -9.03 33.21 -13.04
N GLY A 53 -10.02 33.02 -13.92
CA GLY A 53 -10.31 33.91 -15.04
C GLY A 53 -9.58 33.56 -16.34
N SER A 54 -8.63 32.60 -16.32
CA SER A 54 -8.06 32.04 -17.54
C SER A 54 -8.81 30.78 -17.99
N GLU A 55 -8.31 30.12 -19.02
CA GLU A 55 -8.86 28.87 -19.55
C GLU A 55 -7.78 27.81 -19.72
N LEU A 56 -8.21 26.54 -19.76
CA LEU A 56 -7.37 25.39 -20.07
C LEU A 56 -8.13 24.50 -21.06
N PHE A 57 -7.58 24.30 -22.26
CA PHE A 57 -8.27 23.63 -23.37
C PHE A 57 -9.66 24.24 -23.68
N ASN A 58 -9.76 25.58 -23.69
CA ASN A 58 -11.01 26.33 -23.87
C ASN A 58 -12.08 26.08 -22.79
N ILE A 59 -11.68 25.53 -21.63
CA ILE A 59 -12.55 25.36 -20.47
C ILE A 59 -12.20 26.46 -19.46
N PRO A 60 -13.15 27.32 -19.07
CA PRO A 60 -12.91 28.42 -18.16
C PRO A 60 -12.59 27.95 -16.73
N ILE A 61 -11.65 28.64 -16.08
CA ILE A 61 -11.23 28.40 -14.69
C ILE A 61 -11.87 29.43 -13.78
N TYR A 62 -12.66 28.96 -12.83
CA TYR A 62 -13.36 29.80 -11.85
C TYR A 62 -12.79 29.64 -10.44
N SER A 63 -13.09 30.62 -9.59
CA SER A 63 -12.92 30.46 -8.14
C SER A 63 -14.00 29.55 -7.56
N PRO A 64 -13.78 28.93 -6.39
CA PRO A 64 -14.77 28.07 -5.74
C PRO A 64 -16.14 28.72 -5.49
N LYS A 65 -16.19 30.07 -5.40
CA LYS A 65 -17.45 30.83 -5.23
C LYS A 65 -18.50 30.52 -6.30
N ILE A 66 -18.08 30.08 -7.50
CA ILE A 66 -19.00 29.69 -8.58
C ILE A 66 -19.95 28.55 -8.16
N LEU A 67 -19.53 27.70 -7.21
CA LEU A 67 -20.35 26.62 -6.66
C LEU A 67 -21.45 27.15 -5.74
N GLU A 68 -21.14 28.21 -4.99
CA GLU A 68 -22.08 28.88 -4.09
C GLU A 68 -23.13 29.66 -4.90
N GLU A 69 -22.66 30.40 -5.91
CA GLU A 69 -23.49 31.25 -6.77
C GLU A 69 -24.38 30.43 -7.73
N ARG A 70 -23.94 29.21 -8.07
CA ARG A 70 -24.63 28.24 -8.95
C ARG A 70 -25.29 28.88 -10.18
N PRO A 71 -24.50 29.53 -11.06
CA PRO A 71 -25.02 30.22 -12.24
C PRO A 71 -25.76 29.27 -13.19
N LYS A 72 -26.56 29.82 -14.11
CA LYS A 72 -27.44 29.02 -14.98
C LYS A 72 -26.74 27.86 -15.71
N PHE A 73 -25.50 28.03 -16.15
CA PHE A 73 -24.76 27.01 -16.89
C PHE A 73 -24.33 25.81 -16.03
N THR A 74 -24.24 25.96 -14.70
CA THR A 74 -23.92 24.85 -13.78
C THR A 74 -25.15 24.14 -13.23
N LYS A 75 -26.37 24.65 -13.51
CA LYS A 75 -27.62 24.11 -12.92
C LYS A 75 -27.86 22.63 -13.22
N ASN A 76 -27.46 22.17 -14.40
CA ASN A 76 -27.64 20.79 -14.86
C ASN A 76 -26.44 19.88 -14.53
N CYS A 77 -25.47 20.37 -13.76
CA CYS A 77 -24.33 19.59 -13.31
C CYS A 77 -24.47 19.30 -11.81
N ASP A 78 -24.53 18.02 -11.48
CA ASP A 78 -24.65 17.51 -10.12
C ASP A 78 -23.36 16.79 -9.68
N THR A 79 -22.31 16.79 -10.50
CA THR A 79 -21.11 15.97 -10.31
C THR A 79 -19.86 16.84 -10.34
N ILE A 80 -19.07 16.77 -9.26
CA ILE A 80 -17.74 17.40 -9.17
C ILE A 80 -16.68 16.31 -9.11
N ILE A 81 -15.68 16.43 -9.98
CA ILE A 81 -14.47 15.61 -9.96
C ILE A 81 -13.36 16.42 -9.31
N ILE A 82 -12.76 15.93 -8.23
CA ILE A 82 -11.57 16.53 -7.64
C ILE A 82 -10.33 15.86 -8.24
N ARG A 83 -9.59 16.58 -9.09
CA ARG A 83 -8.38 16.09 -9.75
C ARG A 83 -7.13 16.75 -9.17
N VAL A 84 -6.44 16.02 -8.30
CA VAL A 84 -5.24 16.49 -7.59
C VAL A 84 -4.18 15.40 -7.53
N GLN A 85 -3.00 15.69 -6.99
CA GLN A 85 -1.95 14.68 -6.83
C GLN A 85 -2.17 13.79 -5.60
N GLN A 86 -2.62 14.35 -4.48
CA GLN A 86 -2.65 13.68 -3.18
C GLN A 86 -4.07 13.50 -2.62
N LYS A 87 -4.33 12.35 -2.01
CA LYS A 87 -5.61 12.02 -1.35
C LYS A 87 -6.00 13.02 -0.27
N ARG A 88 -5.03 13.49 0.53
CA ARG A 88 -5.27 14.49 1.59
C ARG A 88 -5.85 15.78 1.01
N THR A 89 -5.23 16.32 -0.03
CA THR A 89 -5.72 17.51 -0.72
C THR A 89 -7.12 17.30 -1.28
N ALA A 90 -7.41 16.09 -1.80
CA ALA A 90 -8.74 15.77 -2.30
C ALA A 90 -9.81 15.82 -1.18
N ASN A 91 -9.48 15.33 0.01
CA ASN A 91 -10.38 15.38 1.17
C ASN A 91 -10.57 16.82 1.68
N GLU A 92 -9.50 17.62 1.74
CA GLU A 92 -9.59 19.05 2.13
C GLU A 92 -10.47 19.85 1.15
N ILE A 93 -10.37 19.57 -0.15
CA ILE A 93 -11.25 20.18 -1.17
C ILE A 93 -12.70 19.69 -1.03
N GLU A 94 -12.92 18.41 -0.76
CA GLU A 94 -14.26 17.86 -0.51
C GLU A 94 -14.93 18.56 0.68
N GLU A 95 -14.22 18.72 1.79
CA GLU A 95 -14.69 19.48 2.96
C GLU A 95 -14.99 20.94 2.60
N GLN A 96 -14.11 21.59 1.84
CA GLN A 96 -14.32 22.96 1.35
C GLN A 96 -15.60 23.07 0.52
N ILE A 97 -15.86 22.11 -0.38
CA ILE A 97 -17.09 22.09 -1.19
C ILE A 97 -18.29 21.95 -0.24
N VAL A 98 -18.31 20.90 0.58
CA VAL A 98 -19.44 20.60 1.48
C VAL A 98 -19.78 21.77 2.41
N GLN A 99 -18.79 22.51 2.90
CA GLN A 99 -18.99 23.65 3.79
C GLN A 99 -19.54 24.90 3.10
N ASN A 100 -19.20 25.11 1.82
CA ASN A 100 -19.49 26.36 1.13
C ASN A 100 -20.71 26.28 0.19
N THR A 101 -21.15 25.09 -0.20
CA THR A 101 -22.34 24.92 -1.06
C THR A 101 -23.54 24.33 -0.32
N ASN A 102 -24.72 24.90 -0.55
CA ASN A 102 -26.01 24.33 -0.15
C ASN A 102 -26.56 23.29 -1.15
N HIS A 103 -25.91 23.12 -2.31
CA HIS A 103 -26.26 22.13 -3.29
C HIS A 103 -25.50 20.82 -3.07
N PHE A 104 -26.21 19.70 -3.15
CA PHE A 104 -25.64 18.37 -3.04
C PHE A 104 -24.98 17.96 -4.36
N TYR A 105 -23.65 17.89 -4.36
CA TYR A 105 -22.87 17.35 -5.47
C TYR A 105 -22.45 15.91 -5.18
N LYS A 106 -22.50 15.05 -6.20
CA LYS A 106 -21.76 13.80 -6.23
C LYS A 106 -20.28 14.11 -6.42
N ILE A 107 -19.47 13.85 -5.39
CA ILE A 107 -18.03 14.10 -5.42
C ILE A 107 -17.29 12.82 -5.84
N ILE A 108 -16.41 12.95 -6.84
CA ILE A 108 -15.54 11.87 -7.32
C ILE A 108 -14.09 12.31 -7.15
N LYS A 109 -13.32 11.60 -6.33
CA LYS A 109 -11.92 11.93 -6.03
C LYS A 109 -10.99 11.15 -6.95
N CYS A 110 -10.16 11.86 -7.71
CA CYS A 110 -9.21 11.31 -8.67
C CYS A 110 -7.80 11.83 -8.36
N TYR A 111 -6.98 11.02 -7.69
CA TYR A 111 -5.60 11.36 -7.32
C TYR A 111 -4.57 10.38 -7.92
N SER A 112 -3.32 10.84 -8.08
CA SER A 112 -2.33 10.19 -8.97
C SER A 112 -1.86 8.80 -8.54
N PHE A 113 -1.93 8.45 -7.25
CA PHE A 113 -1.62 7.10 -6.76
C PHE A 113 -2.88 6.49 -6.15
N PRO A 114 -3.64 5.66 -6.91
CA PRO A 114 -5.01 5.36 -6.52
C PRO A 114 -5.13 4.36 -5.37
N LEU A 115 -4.20 3.42 -5.25
CA LEU A 115 -4.25 2.37 -4.24
C LEU A 115 -3.03 2.37 -3.31
N ASP A 116 -3.29 2.46 -2.00
CA ASP A 116 -2.31 2.31 -0.93
C ASP A 116 -2.90 1.51 0.25
N ASP A 117 -2.15 1.39 1.35
CA ASP A 117 -2.57 0.66 2.55
C ASP A 117 -3.73 1.35 3.29
N SER A 118 -4.13 2.57 2.90
CA SER A 118 -5.32 3.29 3.40
C SER A 118 -6.56 3.08 2.51
N SER A 119 -6.41 2.63 1.26
CA SER A 119 -7.52 2.52 0.32
C SER A 119 -8.62 1.57 0.79
N THR A 120 -9.89 1.93 0.61
CA THR A 120 -11.03 1.07 0.96
C THR A 120 -11.24 -0.01 -0.09
N MET A 121 -12.02 -1.04 0.23
CA MET A 121 -12.37 -2.07 -0.76
C MET A 121 -13.23 -1.50 -1.90
N GLU A 122 -14.06 -0.50 -1.64
CA GLU A 122 -14.79 0.20 -2.70
C GLU A 122 -13.85 0.91 -3.68
N GLU A 123 -12.78 1.55 -3.18
CA GLU A 123 -11.75 2.15 -4.03
C GLU A 123 -11.02 1.09 -4.85
N VAL A 124 -10.70 -0.07 -4.26
CA VAL A 124 -10.05 -1.19 -4.96
C VAL A 124 -10.95 -1.78 -6.06
N LEU A 125 -12.21 -2.10 -5.75
CA LEU A 125 -13.13 -2.67 -6.73
C LEU A 125 -13.48 -1.68 -7.84
N ASP A 126 -13.54 -0.38 -7.52
CA ASP A 126 -13.69 0.66 -8.54
C ASP A 126 -12.46 0.76 -9.45
N TYR A 127 -11.24 0.67 -8.89
CA TYR A 127 -10.03 0.58 -9.70
C TYR A 127 -10.11 -0.58 -10.70
N ILE A 128 -10.43 -1.78 -10.22
CA ILE A 128 -10.55 -2.97 -11.07
C ILE A 128 -11.58 -2.78 -12.16
N ARG A 129 -12.77 -2.25 -11.82
CA ARG A 129 -13.83 -1.97 -12.80
C ARG A 129 -13.38 -0.99 -13.89
N VAL A 130 -12.59 0.01 -13.54
CA VAL A 130 -12.16 1.08 -14.45
C VAL A 130 -10.98 0.63 -15.33
N THR A 131 -9.98 -0.02 -14.74
CA THR A 131 -8.74 -0.40 -15.45
C THR A 131 -8.76 -1.83 -15.98
N ASN A 132 -9.74 -2.63 -15.56
CA ASN A 132 -9.81 -4.06 -15.81
C ASN A 132 -8.55 -4.81 -15.36
N GLY A 133 -8.03 -4.46 -14.19
CA GLY A 133 -6.78 -5.00 -13.67
C GLY A 133 -6.46 -4.45 -12.29
N LEU A 134 -5.36 -4.91 -11.71
CA LEU A 134 -4.79 -4.34 -10.49
C LEU A 134 -3.38 -3.81 -10.76
N PRO A 135 -2.91 -2.78 -10.02
CA PRO A 135 -1.50 -2.46 -9.99
C PRO A 135 -0.73 -3.65 -9.41
N ILE A 136 0.59 -3.68 -9.61
CA ILE A 136 1.44 -4.71 -8.98
C ILE A 136 1.27 -4.63 -7.46
N MET A 137 0.83 -5.71 -6.85
CA MET A 137 0.59 -5.78 -5.41
C MET A 137 1.91 -6.06 -4.70
N VAL A 138 2.46 -5.09 -3.98
CA VAL A 138 3.51 -5.35 -2.98
C VAL A 138 2.79 -5.75 -1.70
N TYR A 139 2.48 -7.05 -1.62
CA TYR A 139 1.57 -7.65 -0.64
C TYR A 139 2.33 -8.56 0.31
N GLN A 140 2.60 -8.06 1.51
CA GLN A 140 3.50 -8.71 2.45
C GLN A 140 3.25 -8.26 3.87
N MET A 141 3.67 -9.07 4.83
CA MET A 141 3.65 -8.69 6.23
C MET A 141 4.48 -7.42 6.51
N GLY A 142 4.19 -6.74 7.61
CA GLY A 142 4.98 -5.58 8.02
C GLY A 142 6.44 -5.96 8.31
N LYS A 143 7.38 -5.07 7.96
CA LYS A 143 8.83 -5.16 8.31
C LYS A 143 9.68 -6.18 7.58
N VAL A 144 9.29 -6.50 6.35
CA VAL A 144 10.06 -7.35 5.44
C VAL A 144 10.59 -6.57 4.22
N GLY A 145 10.86 -5.28 4.37
CA GLY A 145 11.56 -4.48 3.34
C GLY A 145 10.69 -3.90 2.21
N SER A 146 9.36 -3.86 2.35
CA SER A 146 8.43 -3.44 1.27
C SER A 146 8.76 -2.10 0.63
N ARG A 147 9.18 -1.11 1.44
CA ARG A 147 9.44 0.23 0.95
C ARG A 147 10.54 0.26 -0.11
N THR A 148 11.56 -0.58 0.07
CA THR A 148 12.64 -0.75 -0.90
C THR A 148 12.08 -1.24 -2.24
N ILE A 149 11.18 -2.22 -2.25
CA ILE A 149 10.54 -2.71 -3.47
C ILE A 149 9.67 -1.64 -4.13
N VAL A 150 8.80 -1.00 -3.36
CA VAL A 150 7.91 0.07 -3.86
C VAL A 150 8.71 1.20 -4.51
N ASP A 151 9.74 1.69 -3.81
CA ASP A 151 10.56 2.79 -4.32
C ASP A 151 11.40 2.35 -5.54
N SER A 152 11.79 1.06 -5.63
CA SER A 152 12.51 0.50 -6.78
C SER A 152 11.59 0.31 -7.99
N LEU A 153 10.39 -0.22 -7.82
CA LEU A 153 9.37 -0.33 -8.89
C LEU A 153 9.04 1.05 -9.47
N TYR A 154 8.81 2.03 -8.60
CA TYR A 154 8.53 3.40 -9.01
C TYR A 154 9.67 3.99 -9.85
N GLN A 155 10.92 3.76 -9.47
CA GLN A 155 12.09 4.20 -10.25
C GLN A 155 12.15 3.57 -11.65
N HIS A 156 11.60 2.36 -11.82
CA HIS A 156 11.54 1.68 -13.12
C HIS A 156 10.24 1.98 -13.88
N GLY A 157 9.43 2.95 -13.43
CA GLY A 157 8.21 3.37 -14.11
C GLY A 157 6.99 2.49 -13.84
N PHE A 158 7.03 1.64 -12.81
CA PHE A 158 5.91 0.78 -12.43
C PHE A 158 5.15 1.34 -11.25
N GLU A 159 3.83 1.35 -11.38
CA GLU A 159 2.93 1.60 -10.25
C GLU A 159 2.74 0.33 -9.44
N SER A 160 2.63 0.49 -8.12
CA SER A 160 2.43 -0.63 -7.20
C SER A 160 1.47 -0.27 -6.08
N TRP A 161 0.61 -1.22 -5.72
CA TRP A 161 -0.23 -1.14 -4.54
C TRP A 161 0.46 -1.82 -3.36
N HIS A 162 0.91 -1.01 -2.39
CA HIS A 162 1.50 -1.53 -1.16
C HIS A 162 0.43 -1.81 -0.11
N ILE A 163 0.31 -3.07 0.30
CA ILE A 163 -0.73 -3.53 1.22
C ILE A 163 -0.17 -4.55 2.21
N HIS A 164 -0.48 -4.38 3.50
CA HIS A 164 -0.05 -5.32 4.54
C HIS A 164 -1.11 -6.37 4.90
N TYR A 165 -2.38 -5.96 4.90
CA TYR A 165 -3.50 -6.83 5.29
C TYR A 165 -4.72 -6.53 4.41
N LEU A 166 -4.85 -7.25 3.31
CA LEU A 166 -6.04 -7.18 2.47
C LEU A 166 -7.22 -7.81 3.22
N SER A 167 -6.99 -8.89 3.97
CA SER A 167 -8.04 -9.58 4.71
C SER A 167 -8.79 -8.65 5.67
N LYS A 168 -8.07 -7.81 6.42
CA LYS A 168 -8.66 -6.84 7.34
C LYS A 168 -9.57 -5.84 6.62
N LYS A 169 -9.15 -5.36 5.44
CA LYS A 169 -9.95 -4.44 4.62
C LYS A 169 -11.18 -5.16 4.06
N PHE A 170 -10.98 -6.37 3.57
CA PHE A 170 -12.01 -7.17 2.94
C PHE A 170 -13.10 -7.61 3.92
N TYR A 171 -12.72 -8.13 5.09
CA TYR A 171 -13.68 -8.52 6.11
C TYR A 171 -14.48 -7.34 6.66
N LYS A 172 -13.85 -6.17 6.84
CA LYS A 172 -14.57 -4.95 7.20
C LYS A 172 -15.60 -4.55 6.15
N TRP A 173 -15.26 -4.70 4.87
CA TRP A 173 -16.19 -4.45 3.76
C TRP A 173 -17.34 -5.46 3.71
N LEU A 174 -17.09 -6.71 4.10
CA LEU A 174 -18.08 -7.78 4.17
C LEU A 174 -19.06 -7.68 5.35
N GLU A 175 -18.77 -6.93 6.41
CA GLU A 175 -19.64 -6.82 7.61
C GLU A 175 -21.11 -6.48 7.31
N ARG A 176 -21.41 -5.91 6.14
CA ARG A 176 -22.75 -5.50 5.71
C ARG A 176 -23.18 -6.15 4.40
N ARG A 177 -22.59 -7.29 4.03
CA ARG A 177 -22.77 -7.95 2.73
C ARG A 177 -22.84 -9.46 2.87
N GLU A 178 -23.35 -10.11 1.85
CA GLU A 178 -23.29 -11.57 1.74
C GLU A 178 -21.83 -12.05 1.70
N PRO A 179 -21.50 -13.16 2.39
CA PRO A 179 -20.15 -13.72 2.37
C PRO A 179 -19.73 -14.11 0.95
N ILE A 180 -18.68 -13.47 0.44
CA ILE A 180 -18.01 -13.81 -0.82
C ILE A 180 -16.50 -13.79 -0.62
N THR A 181 -15.73 -14.47 -1.46
CA THR A 181 -14.26 -14.36 -1.41
C THR A 181 -13.78 -13.07 -2.08
N PHE A 182 -12.53 -12.68 -1.81
CA PHE A 182 -11.95 -11.52 -2.50
C PHE A 182 -11.92 -11.73 -4.02
N LEU A 183 -11.52 -12.93 -4.47
CA LEU A 183 -11.51 -13.27 -5.90
C LEU A 183 -12.91 -13.21 -6.51
N ASP A 184 -13.96 -13.67 -5.81
CA ASP A 184 -15.34 -13.52 -6.29
C ASP A 184 -15.71 -12.04 -6.47
N ALA A 185 -15.35 -11.18 -5.50
CA ALA A 185 -15.59 -9.75 -5.61
C ALA A 185 -14.84 -9.12 -6.79
N VAL A 186 -13.61 -9.57 -7.06
CA VAL A 186 -12.83 -9.18 -8.25
C VAL A 186 -13.55 -9.62 -9.53
N HIS A 187 -13.95 -10.89 -9.64
CA HIS A 187 -14.64 -11.43 -10.82
C HIS A 187 -16.00 -10.77 -11.09
N GLN A 188 -16.67 -10.23 -10.07
CA GLN A 188 -17.93 -9.49 -10.26
C GLN A 188 -17.74 -8.12 -10.93
N VAL A 189 -16.54 -7.52 -10.82
CA VAL A 189 -16.28 -6.15 -11.34
C VAL A 189 -15.30 -6.12 -12.50
N ALA A 190 -14.45 -7.14 -12.60
CA ALA A 190 -13.57 -7.38 -13.74
C ALA A 190 -14.35 -7.99 -14.91
N ASN A 191 -13.85 -7.79 -16.13
CA ASN A 191 -14.32 -8.55 -17.29
C ASN A 191 -13.35 -9.71 -17.60
N ASP A 192 -13.75 -10.60 -18.52
CA ASP A 192 -12.99 -11.80 -18.89
C ASP A 192 -11.57 -11.56 -19.44
N ARG A 193 -11.21 -10.30 -19.75
CA ARG A 193 -9.89 -9.90 -20.24
C ARG A 193 -8.97 -9.37 -19.15
N MET A 194 -9.34 -9.48 -17.88
CA MET A 194 -8.48 -8.99 -16.79
C MET A 194 -7.18 -9.78 -16.75
N ASP A 195 -6.06 -9.05 -16.68
CA ASP A 195 -4.75 -9.66 -16.48
C ASP A 195 -4.67 -10.34 -15.11
N ARG A 196 -3.88 -11.41 -15.01
CA ARG A 196 -3.59 -12.06 -13.73
C ARG A 196 -3.03 -11.06 -12.74
N ILE A 197 -3.46 -11.19 -11.49
CA ILE A 197 -2.99 -10.34 -10.39
C ILE A 197 -1.49 -10.58 -10.22
N LYS A 198 -0.69 -9.52 -10.35
CA LYS A 198 0.76 -9.57 -10.09
C LYS A 198 1.02 -9.28 -8.63
N VAL A 199 1.61 -10.22 -7.91
CA VAL A 199 1.92 -10.10 -6.49
C VAL A 199 3.43 -10.22 -6.27
N ILE A 200 3.99 -9.32 -5.47
CA ILE A 200 5.35 -9.42 -4.95
C ILE A 200 5.24 -9.48 -3.43
N SER A 201 5.79 -10.55 -2.84
CA SER A 201 5.83 -10.75 -1.40
C SER A 201 7.25 -11.06 -0.94
N LEU A 202 7.54 -10.72 0.32
CA LEU A 202 8.85 -10.95 0.90
C LEU A 202 8.75 -11.73 2.21
N VAL A 203 9.70 -12.63 2.42
CA VAL A 203 9.95 -13.30 3.69
C VAL A 203 11.22 -12.74 4.33
N ARG A 204 11.29 -12.73 5.65
CA ARG A 204 12.43 -12.27 6.44
C ARG A 204 12.60 -13.14 7.68
N ASN A 205 13.82 -13.24 8.19
CA ASN A 205 14.13 -13.71 9.53
C ASN A 205 13.10 -13.18 10.55
N PRO A 206 12.32 -14.07 11.20
CA PRO A 206 11.19 -13.68 12.05
C PRO A 206 11.65 -12.93 13.31
N LEU A 207 12.82 -13.27 13.86
CA LEU A 207 13.34 -12.64 15.07
C LEU A 207 13.67 -11.17 14.81
N GLU A 208 14.42 -10.91 13.74
CA GLU A 208 14.76 -9.54 13.33
C GLU A 208 13.54 -8.73 12.90
N ARG A 209 12.61 -9.38 12.21
CA ARG A 209 11.33 -8.78 11.84
C ARG A 209 10.58 -8.31 13.08
N ASN A 210 10.48 -9.14 14.12
CA ASN A 210 9.73 -8.82 15.33
C ASN A 210 10.35 -7.64 16.08
N VAL A 211 11.68 -7.63 16.25
CA VAL A 211 12.38 -6.45 16.81
C VAL A 211 12.14 -5.21 15.95
N SER A 212 12.23 -5.33 14.62
CA SER A 212 11.97 -4.21 13.70
C SER A 212 10.54 -3.69 13.78
N SER A 213 9.57 -4.56 14.06
CA SER A 213 8.15 -4.22 14.22
C SER A 213 7.91 -3.49 15.53
N PHE A 214 8.41 -4.02 16.65
CA PHE A 214 8.31 -3.40 17.96
C PHE A 214 8.83 -1.95 17.92
N PHE A 215 10.08 -1.75 17.49
CA PHE A 215 10.66 -0.41 17.46
C PHE A 215 10.02 0.55 16.46
N GLN A 216 9.38 0.06 15.39
CA GLN A 216 8.64 0.96 14.51
C GLN A 216 7.40 1.54 15.18
N ASN A 217 6.81 0.79 16.11
CA ASN A 217 5.56 1.13 16.73
C ASN A 217 5.70 1.56 18.19
N ILE A 218 6.90 1.48 18.78
CA ILE A 218 7.16 1.78 20.19
C ILE A 218 6.66 3.17 20.59
N GLU A 219 6.87 4.20 19.77
CA GLU A 219 6.36 5.56 20.08
C GLU A 219 4.84 5.67 19.99
N ARG A 220 4.21 4.83 19.15
CA ARG A 220 2.76 4.84 18.93
C ARG A 220 2.02 4.07 20.02
N PHE A 221 2.52 2.91 20.41
CA PHE A 221 1.83 2.01 21.36
C PHE A 221 2.40 2.08 22.76
N HIS A 222 3.66 2.48 22.91
CA HIS A 222 4.37 2.57 24.19
C HIS A 222 5.09 3.93 24.34
N PRO A 223 4.39 5.07 24.13
CA PRO A 223 5.03 6.39 24.19
C PRO A 223 5.74 6.65 25.53
N ASP A 224 5.23 6.08 26.62
CA ASP A 224 5.78 6.27 27.95
C ASP A 224 7.09 5.51 28.17
N LEU A 225 7.33 4.39 27.49
CA LEU A 225 8.64 3.72 27.53
C LEU A 225 9.73 4.59 26.91
N VAL A 226 9.40 5.24 25.79
CA VAL A 226 10.35 6.12 25.11
C VAL A 226 10.63 7.35 25.98
N ARG A 227 9.60 7.97 26.55
CA ARG A 227 9.78 9.12 27.46
C ARG A 227 10.55 8.73 28.73
N GLY A 228 10.15 7.64 29.37
CA GLY A 228 10.77 7.17 30.60
C GLY A 228 12.23 6.77 30.42
N TYR A 229 12.59 6.20 29.27
CA TYR A 229 14.00 5.91 28.99
C TYR A 229 14.81 7.19 28.80
N ARG A 230 14.20 8.26 28.29
CA ARG A 230 14.86 9.56 28.09
C ARG A 230 15.10 10.32 29.39
N ASP A 231 14.16 10.25 30.34
CA ASP A 231 14.28 10.90 31.64
C ASP A 231 14.93 10.02 32.72
N GLY A 232 15.23 8.75 32.39
CA GLY A 232 15.92 7.79 33.26
C GLY A 232 15.00 7.04 34.21
N SER A 233 13.67 7.22 34.11
CA SER A 233 12.69 6.46 34.91
C SER A 233 12.42 5.06 34.41
N VAL A 234 12.74 4.75 33.15
CA VAL A 234 12.59 3.41 32.55
C VAL A 234 13.96 2.89 32.11
N SER A 235 14.31 1.70 32.58
CA SER A 235 15.49 0.96 32.16
C SER A 235 15.27 0.24 30.82
N ILE A 236 16.37 -0.10 30.16
CA ILE A 236 16.33 -0.90 28.93
C ILE A 236 15.87 -2.35 29.21
N GLU A 237 16.10 -2.86 30.42
CA GLU A 237 15.59 -4.15 30.88
C GLU A 237 14.05 -4.18 30.89
N GLU A 238 13.40 -3.09 31.35
CA GLU A 238 11.94 -2.96 31.29
C GLU A 238 11.41 -2.93 29.85
N ILE A 239 12.10 -2.25 28.93
CA ILE A 239 11.74 -2.26 27.50
C ILE A 239 11.86 -3.68 26.91
N ILE A 240 12.89 -4.43 27.29
CA ILE A 240 13.06 -5.84 26.89
C ILE A 240 11.92 -6.70 27.45
N GLU A 241 11.50 -6.45 28.69
CA GLU A 241 10.36 -7.14 29.28
C GLU A 241 9.07 -6.89 28.49
N VAL A 242 8.76 -5.62 28.17
CA VAL A 242 7.58 -5.26 27.39
C VAL A 242 7.59 -5.90 26.00
N PHE A 243 8.76 -5.98 25.35
CA PHE A 243 8.90 -6.69 24.08
C PHE A 243 8.43 -8.15 24.17
N PHE A 244 8.69 -8.85 25.28
CA PHE A 244 8.28 -10.25 25.44
C PHE A 244 6.85 -10.43 25.97
N GLN A 245 6.25 -9.42 26.60
CA GLN A 245 4.90 -9.52 27.20
C GLN A 245 3.73 -9.60 26.18
N ARG A 246 3.98 -9.51 24.87
CA ARG A 246 2.99 -9.73 23.78
C ARG A 246 1.66 -8.97 23.98
N HIS A 247 1.71 -7.63 24.05
CA HIS A 247 0.49 -6.83 24.16
C HIS A 247 -0.19 -6.61 22.79
N GLY A 248 -1.29 -7.34 22.55
CA GLY A 248 -2.29 -7.00 21.52
C GLY A 248 -1.77 -6.86 20.08
N ILE A 249 -1.69 -5.61 19.58
CA ILE A 249 -1.42 -5.26 18.17
C ILE A 249 0.02 -5.63 17.73
N GLU A 250 0.93 -5.86 18.67
CA GLU A 250 2.32 -6.26 18.43
C GLU A 250 2.46 -7.79 18.40
N ASP A 251 1.70 -8.42 17.51
CA ASP A 251 1.72 -9.87 17.35
C ASP A 251 3.03 -10.34 16.71
N HIS A 252 3.88 -10.94 17.55
CA HIS A 252 5.12 -11.58 17.13
C HIS A 252 4.87 -12.83 16.27
N ASP A 253 3.65 -13.38 16.25
CA ASP A 253 3.26 -14.54 15.45
C ASP A 253 2.82 -14.19 14.03
N GLN A 254 2.91 -12.91 13.65
CA GLN A 254 2.61 -12.50 12.27
C GLN A 254 3.41 -13.29 11.22
N PRO A 255 4.72 -13.55 11.34
CA PRO A 255 5.45 -14.38 10.37
C PRO A 255 4.89 -15.80 10.21
N LEU A 256 4.20 -16.30 11.24
CA LEU A 256 3.64 -17.65 11.28
C LEU A 256 2.21 -17.68 10.71
N THR A 257 1.44 -16.61 10.91
CA THR A 257 -0.01 -16.59 10.60
C THR A 257 -0.39 -15.78 9.37
N TRP A 258 0.51 -14.92 8.85
CA TRP A 258 0.19 -14.01 7.76
C TRP A 258 -0.13 -14.77 6.46
N TRP A 259 0.65 -15.80 6.13
CA TRP A 259 0.52 -16.55 4.88
C TRP A 259 -0.86 -17.21 4.72
N ASP A 260 -1.34 -17.89 5.76
CA ASP A 260 -2.65 -18.55 5.76
C ASP A 260 -3.80 -17.52 5.68
N ARG A 261 -3.66 -16.39 6.38
CA ARG A 261 -4.69 -15.34 6.42
C ARG A 261 -4.77 -14.52 5.13
N GLU A 262 -3.63 -14.22 4.53
CA GLU A 262 -3.49 -13.25 3.46
C GLU A 262 -3.35 -13.91 2.09
N LEU A 263 -2.31 -14.72 1.83
CA LEU A 263 -2.17 -15.37 0.52
C LEU A 263 -3.21 -16.48 0.33
N LYS A 264 -3.32 -17.38 1.29
CA LYS A 264 -4.30 -18.47 1.19
C LYS A 264 -5.72 -17.93 1.34
N GLY A 265 -5.98 -17.12 2.35
CA GLY A 265 -7.31 -16.57 2.61
C GLY A 265 -7.85 -15.65 1.51
N MET A 266 -7.01 -14.80 0.89
CA MET A 266 -7.49 -13.82 -0.10
C MET A 266 -7.26 -14.26 -1.55
N LEU A 267 -6.18 -14.99 -1.85
CA LEU A 267 -5.81 -15.36 -3.23
C LEU A 267 -5.95 -16.87 -3.50
N ASN A 268 -6.48 -17.63 -2.54
CA ASN A 268 -6.62 -19.08 -2.62
C ASN A 268 -5.31 -19.79 -2.98
N PHE A 269 -4.18 -19.27 -2.48
CA PHE A 269 -2.84 -19.80 -2.74
C PHE A 269 -2.15 -20.21 -1.45
N ASN A 270 -1.98 -21.52 -1.23
CA ASN A 270 -1.22 -22.05 -0.11
C ASN A 270 0.25 -22.23 -0.48
N VAL A 271 1.07 -21.24 -0.13
CA VAL A 271 2.51 -21.25 -0.45
C VAL A 271 3.24 -22.48 0.10
N PHE A 272 2.77 -23.08 1.20
CA PHE A 272 3.44 -24.22 1.83
C PHE A 272 3.26 -25.55 1.10
N GLU A 273 2.35 -25.62 0.13
CA GLU A 273 2.14 -26.80 -0.71
C GLU A 273 3.07 -26.82 -1.92
N GLU A 274 3.65 -25.68 -2.28
CA GLU A 274 4.57 -25.53 -3.41
C GLU A 274 6.02 -25.53 -2.95
N LYS A 275 6.96 -25.98 -3.78
CA LYS A 275 8.39 -25.93 -3.39
C LYS A 275 8.91 -24.50 -3.43
N PHE A 276 9.76 -24.14 -2.47
CA PHE A 276 10.55 -22.90 -2.50
C PHE A 276 12.05 -23.24 -2.66
N PRO A 277 12.74 -22.76 -3.71
CA PRO A 277 14.16 -23.01 -3.90
C PRO A 277 14.96 -22.13 -2.94
N LYS A 278 15.19 -22.67 -1.75
CA LYS A 278 15.76 -21.94 -0.61
C LYS A 278 17.09 -21.26 -0.95
N GLU A 279 17.98 -21.93 -1.68
CA GLU A 279 19.30 -21.39 -2.03
C GLU A 279 19.23 -20.20 -3.01
N GLU A 280 18.34 -20.29 -4.00
CA GLU A 280 18.11 -19.22 -4.99
C GLU A 280 17.46 -17.99 -4.33
N GLY A 281 16.70 -18.20 -3.26
CA GLY A 281 16.16 -17.14 -2.44
C GLY A 281 14.95 -16.42 -3.04
N TYR A 282 14.43 -16.87 -4.18
CA TYR A 282 13.15 -16.42 -4.72
C TYR A 282 12.41 -17.52 -5.48
N CYS A 283 11.11 -17.36 -5.67
CA CYS A 283 10.30 -18.23 -6.54
C CYS A 283 9.21 -17.42 -7.22
N ILE A 284 8.82 -17.85 -8.43
CA ILE A 284 7.66 -17.32 -9.14
C ILE A 284 6.63 -18.44 -9.25
N TYR A 285 5.46 -18.20 -8.67
CA TYR A 285 4.32 -19.11 -8.73
C TYR A 285 3.28 -18.59 -9.72
N HIS A 286 2.66 -19.51 -10.44
CA HIS A 286 1.59 -19.22 -11.39
C HIS A 286 0.33 -19.96 -10.95
N THR A 287 -0.66 -19.22 -10.49
CA THR A 287 -1.99 -19.76 -10.17
C THR A 287 -2.96 -19.44 -11.32
N ARG A 288 -4.22 -19.82 -11.15
CA ARG A 288 -5.27 -19.46 -12.09
C ARG A 288 -5.45 -17.93 -12.17
N GLU A 289 -5.49 -17.26 -11.01
CA GLU A 289 -5.87 -15.85 -10.89
C GLU A 289 -4.69 -14.90 -10.64
N ALA A 290 -3.54 -15.41 -10.21
CA ALA A 290 -2.40 -14.59 -9.82
C ALA A 290 -1.06 -15.18 -10.25
N ASP A 291 -0.11 -14.30 -10.59
CA ASP A 291 1.30 -14.63 -10.63
C ASP A 291 1.98 -14.00 -9.41
N ILE A 292 2.75 -14.79 -8.65
CA ILE A 292 3.26 -14.41 -7.34
C ILE A 292 4.77 -14.59 -7.31
N LEU A 293 5.51 -13.48 -7.17
CA LEU A 293 6.93 -13.48 -6.88
C LEU A 293 7.14 -13.42 -5.37
N LEU A 294 7.80 -14.42 -4.80
CA LEU A 294 8.22 -14.45 -3.40
C LEU A 294 9.74 -14.36 -3.32
N ILE A 295 10.27 -13.44 -2.51
CA ILE A 295 11.72 -13.25 -2.34
C ILE A 295 12.10 -13.25 -0.86
N LYS A 296 13.22 -13.87 -0.50
CA LYS A 296 13.87 -13.68 0.81
C LYS A 296 14.51 -12.31 0.87
N LEU A 297 14.19 -11.52 1.88
CA LEU A 297 14.80 -10.22 2.09
C LEU A 297 16.32 -10.30 2.19
N GLU A 298 16.84 -11.36 2.82
CA GLU A 298 18.28 -11.59 3.00
C GLU A 298 19.02 -11.82 1.68
N LYS A 299 18.32 -12.31 0.64
CA LYS A 299 18.86 -12.58 -0.71
C LYS A 299 18.48 -11.53 -1.74
N LEU A 300 17.70 -10.52 -1.33
CA LEU A 300 17.08 -9.58 -2.25
C LEU A 300 18.10 -8.88 -3.15
N ASN A 301 19.22 -8.39 -2.60
CA ASN A 301 20.29 -7.75 -3.40
C ASN A 301 20.99 -8.71 -4.38
N GLU A 302 20.96 -10.02 -4.11
CA GLU A 302 21.60 -11.05 -4.94
C GLU A 302 20.70 -11.45 -6.12
N CYS A 303 19.38 -11.61 -5.87
CA CYS A 303 18.47 -12.22 -6.84
C CYS A 303 17.46 -11.26 -7.48
N ALA A 304 17.35 -10.01 -7.03
CA ALA A 304 16.29 -9.11 -7.52
C ALA A 304 16.36 -8.83 -9.03
N GLU A 305 17.54 -8.64 -9.61
CA GLU A 305 17.65 -8.35 -11.05
C GLU A 305 17.02 -9.49 -11.87
N GLU A 306 17.46 -10.72 -11.63
CA GLU A 306 16.96 -11.91 -12.31
C GLU A 306 15.47 -12.18 -12.01
N ALA A 307 15.07 -12.05 -10.74
CA ALA A 307 13.70 -12.30 -10.32
C ALA A 307 12.70 -11.32 -10.97
N PHE A 308 13.03 -10.03 -11.04
CA PHE A 308 12.17 -9.02 -11.64
C PHE A 308 12.19 -9.06 -13.16
N GLU A 309 13.31 -9.44 -13.78
CA GLU A 309 13.34 -9.71 -15.23
C GLU A 309 12.42 -10.88 -15.57
N LYS A 310 12.51 -12.01 -14.84
CA LYS A 310 11.63 -13.17 -15.08
C LYS A 310 10.16 -12.87 -14.78
N PHE A 311 9.87 -12.09 -13.75
CA PHE A 311 8.49 -11.86 -13.29
C PHE A 311 7.75 -10.75 -14.06
N LEU A 312 8.44 -9.64 -14.35
CA LEU A 312 7.85 -8.44 -14.94
C LEU A 312 8.50 -8.03 -16.28
N GLY A 313 9.54 -8.72 -16.73
CA GLY A 313 10.28 -8.34 -17.94
C GLY A 313 11.17 -7.11 -17.75
N ILE A 314 11.45 -6.70 -16.50
CA ILE A 314 12.24 -5.50 -16.21
C ILE A 314 13.72 -5.86 -16.28
N LYS A 315 14.38 -5.45 -17.36
CA LYS A 315 15.83 -5.59 -17.51
C LYS A 315 16.57 -4.59 -16.63
N TYR A 316 17.73 -5.01 -16.11
CA TYR A 316 18.59 -4.18 -15.27
C TYR A 316 17.87 -3.63 -14.03
N PHE A 317 16.98 -4.42 -13.43
CA PHE A 317 16.25 -4.01 -12.23
C PHE A 317 17.25 -3.77 -11.08
N ARG A 318 17.35 -2.51 -10.64
CA ARG A 318 18.21 -2.13 -9.53
C ARG A 318 17.43 -1.78 -8.30
N ILE A 319 17.87 -2.35 -7.18
CA ILE A 319 17.32 -2.00 -5.89
C ILE A 319 17.74 -0.59 -5.54
N LYS A 320 16.75 0.25 -5.27
CA LYS A 320 17.01 1.58 -4.73
C LYS A 320 17.43 1.44 -3.27
N GLU A 321 18.65 1.83 -2.98
CA GLU A 321 19.11 1.96 -1.60
C GLU A 321 18.25 3.01 -0.89
N SER A 322 17.43 2.54 0.06
CA SER A 322 16.77 3.45 0.98
C SER A 322 17.75 3.76 2.10
N ASN A 323 18.44 4.91 2.00
CA ASN A 323 19.27 5.48 3.07
C ASN A 323 18.41 5.88 4.29
N ARG A 324 17.84 4.89 4.98
CA ARG A 324 16.98 5.04 6.16
C ARG A 324 17.62 4.48 7.42
N GLY A 325 18.96 4.47 7.45
CA GLY A 325 19.72 4.38 8.69
C GLY A 325 19.81 5.76 9.37
N ASN A 326 19.63 5.78 10.69
CA ASN A 326 20.09 6.84 11.61
C ASN A 326 19.24 8.12 11.81
N LYS A 327 17.94 8.15 11.48
CA LYS A 327 17.09 9.35 11.75
C LYS A 327 15.80 9.10 12.52
N LYS A 328 15.76 8.09 13.39
CA LYS A 328 14.59 7.85 14.23
C LYS A 328 14.90 8.17 15.68
N SER A 329 13.96 8.82 16.33
CA SER A 329 13.97 9.26 17.73
C SER A 329 14.19 8.13 18.74
N TYR A 330 14.10 6.87 18.33
CA TYR A 330 14.35 5.70 19.16
C TYR A 330 15.67 4.96 18.85
N TYR A 331 16.54 5.53 17.99
CA TYR A 331 17.69 4.79 17.44
C TYR A 331 18.69 4.28 18.49
N ASP A 332 19.05 5.10 19.46
CA ASP A 332 19.91 4.73 20.60
C ASP A 332 19.25 3.69 21.51
N ILE A 333 17.95 3.84 21.83
CA ILE A 333 17.17 2.84 22.57
C ILE A 333 17.25 1.48 21.87
N TYR A 334 17.14 1.49 20.53
CA TYR A 334 17.27 0.28 19.72
C TYR A 334 18.68 -0.34 19.77
N GLN A 335 19.75 0.47 19.80
CA GLN A 335 21.11 -0.05 19.94
C GLN A 335 21.31 -0.70 21.31
N ASP A 336 20.90 -0.02 22.38
CA ASP A 336 20.98 -0.53 23.74
C ASP A 336 20.18 -1.82 23.91
N PHE A 337 18.98 -1.86 23.34
CA PHE A 337 18.15 -3.05 23.29
C PHE A 337 18.88 -4.20 22.61
N LYS A 338 19.42 -3.99 21.41
CA LYS A 338 20.16 -5.04 20.67
C LYS A 338 21.38 -5.54 21.41
N ASN A 339 22.06 -4.65 22.12
CA ASN A 339 23.24 -4.99 22.90
C ASN A 339 22.90 -5.84 24.13
N LYS A 340 21.75 -5.60 24.76
CA LYS A 340 21.37 -6.25 26.03
C LYS A 340 20.40 -7.41 25.90
N ILE A 341 19.54 -7.44 24.89
CA ILE A 341 18.51 -8.48 24.76
C ILE A 341 19.12 -9.88 24.76
N LYS A 342 18.52 -10.75 25.57
CA LYS A 342 18.70 -12.20 25.53
C LYS A 342 17.35 -12.83 25.27
N PHE A 343 17.25 -13.61 24.21
CA PHE A 343 16.02 -14.27 23.83
C PHE A 343 15.85 -15.58 24.62
N PRO A 344 14.70 -15.81 25.26
CA PRO A 344 14.40 -17.12 25.83
C PRO A 344 14.48 -18.21 24.76
N ILE A 345 15.08 -19.35 25.07
CA ILE A 345 15.23 -20.46 24.11
C ILE A 345 13.88 -20.88 23.51
N GLN A 346 12.82 -20.87 24.32
CA GLN A 346 11.46 -21.18 23.88
C GLN A 346 10.93 -20.19 22.84
N TYR A 347 11.28 -18.90 22.97
CA TYR A 347 10.95 -17.88 21.99
C TYR A 347 11.68 -18.15 20.67
N VAL A 348 12.97 -18.43 20.72
CA VAL A 348 13.79 -18.72 19.53
C VAL A 348 13.26 -19.96 18.81
N ASN A 349 13.06 -21.06 19.54
CA ASN A 349 12.57 -22.32 18.97
C ASN A 349 11.19 -22.14 18.34
N LYS A 350 10.27 -21.44 19.00
CA LYS A 350 8.92 -21.18 18.47
C LYS A 350 8.96 -20.63 17.04
N TYR A 351 9.84 -19.67 16.76
CA TYR A 351 9.90 -19.05 15.44
C TYR A 351 10.81 -19.81 14.47
N LEU A 352 12.02 -20.20 14.90
CA LEU A 352 12.99 -20.79 13.99
C LEU A 352 12.66 -22.25 13.60
N GLU A 353 11.86 -22.95 14.40
CA GLU A 353 11.42 -24.32 14.10
C GLU A 353 10.02 -24.38 13.48
N ALA A 354 9.38 -23.22 13.31
CA ALA A 354 8.06 -23.15 12.70
C ALA A 354 8.07 -23.63 11.24
N ARG A 355 6.95 -24.19 10.80
CA ARG A 355 6.72 -24.67 9.43
C ARG A 355 7.09 -23.59 8.41
N GLU A 356 6.67 -22.36 8.66
CA GLU A 356 6.86 -21.22 7.76
C GLU A 356 8.35 -20.96 7.52
N ILE A 357 9.15 -20.98 8.58
CA ILE A 357 10.59 -20.70 8.48
C ILE A 357 11.32 -21.88 7.84
N ARG A 358 10.99 -23.12 8.25
CA ARG A 358 11.55 -24.33 7.63
C ARG A 358 11.17 -24.48 6.16
N HIS A 359 10.09 -23.86 5.71
CA HIS A 359 9.70 -23.87 4.31
C HIS A 359 10.61 -22.95 3.48
N PHE A 360 10.86 -21.72 3.96
CA PHE A 360 11.62 -20.74 3.19
C PHE A 360 13.14 -20.85 3.37
N TYR A 361 13.62 -21.24 4.56
CA TYR A 361 15.04 -21.20 4.89
C TYR A 361 15.68 -22.60 4.98
N THR A 362 16.96 -22.67 4.66
CA THR A 362 17.79 -23.88 4.82
C THR A 362 18.12 -24.09 6.28
N ASP A 363 18.54 -25.30 6.64
CA ASP A 363 18.93 -25.59 8.03
C ASP A 363 20.17 -24.78 8.42
N GLU A 364 21.09 -24.54 7.48
CA GLU A 364 22.28 -23.70 7.67
C GLU A 364 21.91 -22.23 7.91
N GLU A 365 20.93 -21.70 7.18
CA GLU A 365 20.41 -20.36 7.39
C GLU A 365 19.73 -20.23 8.76
N ILE A 366 18.87 -21.20 9.12
CA ILE A 366 18.18 -21.22 10.40
C ILE A 366 19.18 -21.26 11.56
N GLU A 367 20.21 -22.10 11.45
CA GLU A 367 21.25 -22.18 12.48
C GLU A 367 22.11 -20.91 12.51
N SER A 368 22.37 -20.29 11.35
CA SER A 368 23.00 -18.97 11.29
C SER A 368 22.17 -17.90 12.01
N MET A 369 20.84 -17.90 11.85
CA MET A 369 19.94 -17.00 12.58
C MET A 369 20.01 -17.25 14.10
N ARG A 370 20.05 -18.52 14.51
CA ARG A 370 20.16 -18.92 15.92
C ARG A 370 21.46 -18.42 16.55
N ARG A 371 22.59 -18.55 15.86
CA ARG A 371 23.90 -18.07 16.34
C ARG A 371 24.03 -16.55 16.44
N ARG A 372 23.23 -15.79 15.69
CA ARG A 372 23.25 -14.32 15.69
C ARG A 372 22.59 -13.70 16.93
N VAL A 373 21.81 -14.46 17.69
CA VAL A 373 21.09 -13.95 18.87
C VAL A 373 21.69 -14.48 20.17
N LYS A 374 21.66 -13.66 21.23
CA LYS A 374 22.01 -14.10 22.58
C LYS A 374 20.83 -14.88 23.15
N ILE A 375 21.07 -16.08 23.67
CA ILE A 375 20.02 -16.97 24.18
C ILE A 375 20.14 -17.10 25.70
N ILE A 376 18.99 -17.15 26.39
CA ILE A 376 18.88 -17.55 27.79
C ILE A 376 18.01 -18.81 27.88
N LEU A 377 18.40 -19.74 28.74
CA LEU A 377 17.73 -21.03 28.95
C LEU A 377 16.46 -20.89 29.80
#